data_AF-U9U8J7-F1
#
_entry.id   AF-U9U8J7-F1
#
_cell.length_a   1.000
_cell.length_b   1.000
_cell.length_c   1.000
_cell.angle_alpha   90.00
_cell.angle_beta   90.00
_cell.angle_gamma   90.00
#
_symmetry.space_group_name_H-M   'P 1'
#
loop_
_entity.id
_entity.type
_entity.pdbx_description
1 polymer ?
#
loop_
_entity_poly.entity_id
_entity_poly.type
_entity_poly.pdbx_seq_one_letter_code
_entity_poly.pdbx_strand_id
1 'polypeptide(L)'
;LEITDKLASSYEFKLLFRASRDGHSRDKFHEICDNKSRTVTIIKVKDNTEILGGYNPIEWGSDGKYGTTKDSFIFSFTNDRIENYILSRVVDEKCAMYNWSAYGPSFGSFKDTKRLKDENRRTDEKETGEKRLIPETPSPTRFLKNIEKYKKRLKQQ
;
A
#
# COMPACT_ATOMS: atom_id res chain seq x y z
N LEU A 1 36.03 12.23 5.54
CA LEU A 1 34.92 13.00 4.92
C LEU A 1 33.66 12.14 5.00
N GLU A 2 33.02 12.16 6.17
CA GLU A 2 31.77 11.45 6.48
C GLU A 2 30.60 12.41 6.21
N ILE A 3 29.94 12.26 5.07
CA ILE A 3 28.72 13.00 4.73
C ILE A 3 27.66 12.02 4.19
N THR A 4 27.49 10.86 4.82
CA THR A 4 26.59 9.82 4.28
C THR A 4 25.49 9.36 5.23
N ASP A 5 25.56 9.68 6.53
CA ASP A 5 24.50 9.30 7.49
C ASP A 5 23.52 10.44 7.82
N LYS A 6 23.76 11.65 7.30
CA LYS A 6 22.89 12.82 7.47
C LYS A 6 21.79 12.93 6.39
N LEU A 7 21.54 11.85 5.65
CA LEU A 7 20.27 11.60 4.96
C LEU A 7 19.38 10.68 5.79
N ALA A 8 19.50 10.76 7.12
CA ALA A 8 18.50 10.30 8.07
C ALA A 8 17.11 10.63 7.52
N SER A 9 16.38 9.58 7.14
CA SER A 9 15.03 9.69 6.60
C SER A 9 14.20 10.56 7.54
N SER A 10 13.71 11.71 7.08
CA SER A 10 12.84 12.62 7.83
C SER A 10 11.45 12.05 8.11
N TYR A 11 11.29 10.72 8.04
CA TYR A 11 10.01 10.03 8.05
C TYR A 11 10.06 8.86 9.02
N GLU A 12 9.21 8.93 10.04
CA GLU A 12 8.92 7.83 10.94
C GLU A 12 7.64 7.14 10.49
N PHE A 13 7.70 5.82 10.35
CA PHE A 13 6.52 5.05 10.03
C PHE A 13 5.90 4.48 11.30
N LYS A 14 4.62 4.79 11.51
CA LYS A 14 3.80 4.21 12.57
C LYS A 14 2.89 3.12 12.00
N LEU A 15 2.89 1.95 12.63
CA LEU A 15 1.96 0.88 12.29
C LEU A 15 0.54 1.25 12.75
N LEU A 16 -0.37 1.45 11.81
CA LEU A 16 -1.79 1.70 12.09
C LEU A 16 -2.55 0.39 12.30
N PHE A 17 -2.60 -0.43 11.25
CA PHE A 17 -3.37 -1.66 11.18
C PHE A 17 -2.48 -2.84 10.76
N ARG A 18 -2.74 -4.01 11.36
CA ARG A 18 -2.16 -5.29 10.97
C ARG A 18 -3.19 -6.40 11.13
N ALA A 19 -3.53 -7.09 10.04
CA ALA A 19 -4.58 -8.12 10.05
C ALA A 19 -4.35 -9.23 11.09
N SER A 20 -3.10 -9.65 11.31
CA SER A 20 -2.74 -10.65 12.32
C SER A 20 -2.85 -10.17 13.77
N ARG A 21 -2.93 -8.85 14.01
CA ARG A 21 -3.05 -8.23 15.34
C ARG A 21 -4.47 -7.73 15.60
N ASP A 22 -5.08 -7.10 14.59
CA ASP A 22 -6.33 -6.35 14.73
C ASP A 22 -7.55 -7.08 14.15
N GLY A 23 -7.33 -8.20 13.45
CA GLY A 23 -8.38 -8.96 12.74
C GLY A 23 -8.38 -8.71 11.23
N HIS A 24 -8.97 -9.65 10.49
CA HIS A 24 -8.95 -9.67 9.01
C HIS A 24 -10.21 -9.06 8.38
N SER A 25 -11.03 -8.31 9.13
CA SER A 25 -12.27 -7.74 8.60
C SER A 25 -12.07 -6.32 8.06
N ARG A 26 -12.84 -5.99 7.03
CA ARG A 26 -12.98 -4.62 6.50
C ARG A 26 -13.46 -3.62 7.57
N ASP A 27 -14.33 -4.06 8.47
CA ASP A 27 -14.86 -3.22 9.56
C ASP A 27 -13.73 -2.79 10.50
N LYS A 28 -12.80 -3.70 10.81
CA LYS A 28 -11.61 -3.37 11.62
C LYS A 28 -10.65 -2.43 10.89
N PHE A 29 -10.55 -2.54 9.57
CA PHE A 29 -9.81 -1.58 8.78
C PHE A 29 -10.42 -0.18 8.92
N HIS A 30 -11.71 -0.02 8.66
CA HIS A 30 -12.38 1.30 8.74
C HIS A 30 -12.39 1.87 10.17
N GLU A 31 -12.58 1.04 11.20
CA GLU A 31 -12.48 1.44 12.61
C GLU A 31 -11.13 2.10 12.94
N ILE A 32 -10.03 1.59 12.36
CA ILE A 32 -8.66 2.02 12.69
C ILE A 32 -8.13 3.09 11.72
N CYS A 33 -8.47 2.99 10.44
CA CYS A 33 -7.81 3.69 9.36
C CYS A 33 -8.64 4.80 8.70
N ASP A 34 -9.95 4.88 8.95
CA ASP A 34 -10.72 6.04 8.48
C ASP A 34 -10.14 7.35 9.05
N ASN A 35 -10.19 8.40 8.24
CA ASN A 35 -9.58 9.71 8.52
C ASN A 35 -8.04 9.67 8.68
N LYS A 36 -7.38 8.59 8.23
CA LYS A 36 -5.91 8.53 8.16
C LYS A 36 -5.47 8.80 6.73
N SER A 37 -4.59 9.79 6.58
CA SER A 37 -3.95 10.16 5.31
C SER A 37 -2.48 9.71 5.27
N ARG A 38 -1.81 9.92 4.12
CA ARG A 38 -0.38 9.63 3.94
C ARG A 38 -0.01 8.19 4.30
N THR A 39 -0.83 7.21 3.93
CA THR A 39 -0.66 5.81 4.31
C THR A 39 -0.07 4.96 3.19
N VAL A 40 0.60 3.88 3.55
CA VAL A 40 1.07 2.81 2.66
C VAL A 40 0.42 1.54 3.11
N THR A 41 -0.19 0.84 2.17
CA THR A 41 -0.68 -0.52 2.32
C THR A 41 0.39 -1.49 1.83
N ILE A 42 0.64 -2.57 2.58
CA ILE A 42 1.50 -3.68 2.16
C ILE A 42 0.72 -4.96 2.39
N ILE A 43 0.63 -5.78 1.34
CA ILE A 43 -0.08 -7.05 1.30
C ILE A 43 0.94 -8.14 0.95
N LYS A 44 0.97 -9.20 1.76
CA LYS A 44 1.73 -10.41 1.43
C LYS A 44 0.77 -11.43 0.83
N VAL A 45 1.06 -11.86 -0.40
CA VAL A 45 0.28 -12.94 -1.03
C VAL A 45 0.60 -14.25 -0.32
N LYS A 46 -0.44 -14.99 0.08
CA LYS A 46 -0.27 -16.27 0.77
C LYS A 46 0.45 -17.26 -0.14
N ASP A 47 1.37 -18.05 0.42
CA ASP A 47 2.11 -19.10 -0.28
C ASP A 47 2.93 -18.59 -1.49
N ASN A 48 3.15 -17.28 -1.60
CA ASN A 48 3.96 -16.62 -2.61
C ASN A 48 5.00 -15.68 -1.95
N THR A 49 6.05 -15.37 -2.68
CA THR A 49 7.08 -14.37 -2.33
C THR A 49 6.71 -12.95 -2.76
N GLU A 50 5.63 -12.79 -3.51
CA GLU A 50 5.16 -11.48 -3.97
C GLU A 50 4.61 -10.63 -2.82
N ILE A 51 5.00 -9.36 -2.84
CA ILE A 51 4.44 -8.32 -1.99
C ILE A 51 3.79 -7.28 -2.89
N LEU A 52 2.53 -6.99 -2.60
CA LEU A 52 1.74 -5.95 -3.24
C LEU A 52 1.56 -4.78 -2.29
N GLY A 53 1.20 -3.63 -2.82
CA GLY A 53 0.85 -2.51 -1.97
C GLY A 53 0.51 -1.25 -2.74
N GLY A 54 0.32 -0.17 -1.98
CA GLY A 54 0.08 1.14 -2.54
C GLY A 54 0.21 2.25 -1.53
N TYR A 55 0.54 3.44 -2.00
CA TYR A 55 0.55 4.66 -1.23
C TYR A 55 -0.70 5.48 -1.52
N ASN A 56 -1.36 5.95 -0.46
CA ASN A 56 -2.49 6.86 -0.51
C ASN A 56 -2.17 8.13 0.31
N PRO A 57 -2.03 9.30 -0.33
CA PRO A 57 -1.74 10.57 0.34
C PRO A 57 -2.95 11.18 1.05
N ILE A 58 -4.18 10.83 0.66
CA ILE A 58 -5.42 11.43 1.17
C ILE A 58 -6.09 10.51 2.20
N GLU A 59 -7.11 11.02 2.88
CA GLU A 59 -7.80 10.29 3.95
C GLU A 59 -8.61 9.09 3.40
N TRP A 60 -8.54 7.97 4.13
CA TRP A 60 -9.52 6.88 3.96
C TRP A 60 -10.87 7.28 4.54
N GLY A 61 -11.91 6.70 3.97
CA GLY A 61 -13.27 6.82 4.47
C GLY A 61 -14.13 5.65 4.01
N SER A 62 -15.42 5.75 4.33
CA SER A 62 -16.41 4.69 4.13
C SER A 62 -17.70 5.22 3.48
N ASP A 63 -17.62 6.35 2.76
CA ASP A 63 -18.75 7.12 2.25
C ASP A 63 -19.20 6.79 0.81
N GLY A 64 -18.58 5.77 0.19
CA GLY A 64 -18.88 5.32 -1.16
C GLY A 64 -18.39 6.26 -2.26
N LYS A 65 -17.43 7.15 -1.98
CA LYS A 65 -16.91 8.13 -2.95
C LYS A 65 -15.53 7.80 -3.46
N TYR A 66 -15.22 8.34 -4.64
CA TYR A 66 -13.86 8.35 -5.15
C TYR A 66 -13.05 9.46 -4.50
N GLY A 67 -11.81 9.15 -4.15
CA GLY A 67 -10.81 10.13 -3.71
C GLY A 67 -10.07 10.71 -4.92
N THR A 68 -9.89 12.03 -4.92
CA THR A 68 -9.15 12.73 -5.98
C THR A 68 -7.69 12.96 -5.57
N THR A 69 -6.74 12.34 -6.26
CA THR A 69 -5.30 12.61 -6.08
C THR A 69 -4.47 12.08 -7.24
N LYS A 70 -3.37 12.76 -7.55
CA LYS A 70 -2.35 12.31 -8.52
C LYS A 70 -1.19 11.57 -7.88
N ASP A 71 -1.06 11.68 -6.57
CA ASP A 71 0.14 11.24 -5.84
C ASP A 71 0.00 9.82 -5.30
N SER A 72 -1.16 9.18 -5.46
CA SER A 72 -1.32 7.75 -5.20
C SER A 72 -0.54 6.90 -6.21
N PHE A 73 -0.07 5.75 -5.76
CA PHE A 73 0.54 4.75 -6.62
C PHE A 73 0.38 3.36 -6.00
N ILE A 74 0.37 2.33 -6.85
CA ILE A 74 0.46 0.94 -6.44
C ILE A 74 1.83 0.37 -6.83
N PHE A 75 2.25 -0.67 -6.12
CA PHE A 75 3.50 -1.34 -6.41
C PHE A 75 3.39 -2.85 -6.19
N SER A 76 4.26 -3.59 -6.86
CA SER A 76 4.58 -4.98 -6.54
C SER A 76 6.08 -5.19 -6.56
N PHE A 77 6.57 -6.14 -5.78
CA PHE A 77 7.92 -6.67 -5.91
C PHE A 77 7.98 -8.11 -5.43
N THR A 78 8.88 -8.89 -6.03
CA THR A 78 9.20 -10.24 -5.58
C THR A 78 10.25 -10.19 -4.47
N ASN A 79 10.20 -11.12 -3.51
CA ASN A 79 11.07 -11.06 -2.33
C ASN A 79 12.55 -11.26 -2.64
N ASP A 80 12.87 -11.78 -3.83
CA ASP A 80 14.21 -12.11 -4.30
C ASP A 80 15.06 -10.88 -4.65
N ARG A 81 14.47 -9.81 -5.24
CA ARG A 81 15.20 -8.57 -5.60
C ARG A 81 14.30 -7.34 -5.55
N ILE A 82 14.67 -6.31 -4.77
CA ILE A 82 13.93 -5.02 -4.76
C ILE A 82 14.02 -4.28 -6.08
N GLU A 83 15.05 -4.54 -6.87
CA GLU A 83 15.23 -3.96 -8.21
C GLU A 83 14.10 -4.38 -9.16
N ASN A 84 13.44 -5.52 -8.90
CA ASN A 84 12.31 -6.03 -9.67
C ASN A 84 10.99 -5.49 -9.11
N TYR A 85 10.88 -4.17 -8.95
CA TYR A 85 9.62 -3.54 -8.58
C TYR A 85 8.84 -3.11 -9.81
N ILE A 86 7.53 -3.29 -9.76
CA ILE A 86 6.59 -2.63 -10.67
C ILE A 86 5.95 -1.49 -9.89
N LEU A 87 5.89 -0.31 -10.48
CA LEU A 87 5.23 0.86 -9.92
C LEU A 87 4.22 1.37 -10.95
N SER A 88 2.95 1.46 -10.54
CA SER A 88 1.90 2.05 -11.36
C SER A 88 1.31 3.27 -10.68
N ARG A 89 1.10 4.34 -11.45
CA ARG A 89 0.60 5.63 -10.97
C ARG A 89 -0.83 5.85 -11.45
N VAL A 90 -1.52 6.76 -10.77
CA VAL A 90 -2.88 7.16 -11.14
C VAL A 90 -2.91 7.71 -12.56
N VAL A 91 -3.91 7.28 -13.33
CA VAL A 91 -4.22 7.80 -14.67
C VAL A 91 -5.38 8.79 -14.60
N ASP A 92 -6.49 8.40 -13.95
CA ASP A 92 -7.60 9.29 -13.65
C ASP A 92 -7.55 9.75 -12.19
N GLU A 93 -7.06 10.97 -11.98
CA GLU A 93 -6.91 11.56 -10.65
C GLU A 93 -8.22 11.57 -9.86
N LYS A 94 -9.38 11.71 -10.52
CA LYS A 94 -10.69 11.76 -9.86
C LYS A 94 -11.15 10.40 -9.34
N CYS A 95 -10.48 9.33 -9.74
CA CYS A 95 -10.80 7.97 -9.34
C CYS A 95 -9.56 7.21 -8.83
N ALA A 96 -8.68 7.92 -8.13
CA ALA A 96 -7.42 7.38 -7.60
C ALA A 96 -7.60 6.33 -6.49
N MET A 97 -8.74 6.37 -5.80
CA MET A 97 -9.13 5.42 -4.76
C MET A 97 -10.65 5.43 -4.59
N TYR A 98 -11.21 4.36 -4.02
CA TYR A 98 -12.66 4.25 -3.78
C TYR A 98 -12.95 3.87 -2.32
N ASN A 99 -13.63 4.75 -1.59
CA ASN A 99 -13.90 4.66 -0.16
C ASN A 99 -15.24 3.96 0.13
N TRP A 100 -15.37 2.67 -0.18
CA TRP A 100 -16.58 1.92 0.14
C TRP A 100 -16.41 1.13 1.44
N SER A 101 -17.36 1.28 2.36
CA SER A 101 -17.42 0.51 3.62
C SER A 101 -17.38 -1.02 3.44
N ALA A 102 -17.74 -1.51 2.25
CA ALA A 102 -17.69 -2.92 1.92
C ALA A 102 -16.28 -3.40 1.49
N TYR A 103 -15.30 -2.51 1.35
CA TYR A 103 -13.93 -2.81 0.92
C TYR A 103 -12.91 -2.50 2.01
N GLY A 104 -11.69 -3.02 1.85
CA GLY A 104 -10.55 -2.59 2.65
C GLY A 104 -9.82 -1.44 1.97
N PRO A 105 -8.48 -1.52 1.80
CA PRO A 105 -7.78 -0.57 0.94
C PRO A 105 -8.24 -0.75 -0.51
N SER A 106 -8.60 0.33 -1.20
CA SER A 106 -8.93 0.29 -2.63
C SER A 106 -8.21 1.40 -3.37
N PHE A 107 -7.50 1.03 -4.45
CA PHE A 107 -6.74 1.93 -5.31
C PHE A 107 -7.26 1.88 -6.74
N GLY A 108 -7.34 3.03 -7.40
CA GLY A 108 -7.84 3.18 -8.76
C GLY A 108 -9.35 3.01 -8.91
N SER A 109 -9.80 2.98 -10.16
CA SER A 109 -11.21 2.85 -10.54
C SER A 109 -11.52 1.53 -11.24
N PHE A 110 -12.80 1.15 -11.27
CA PHE A 110 -13.25 0.02 -12.10
C PHE A 110 -12.90 0.21 -13.59
N LYS A 111 -12.80 1.45 -14.08
CA LYS A 111 -12.38 1.71 -15.47
C LYS A 111 -10.90 1.37 -15.68
N ASP A 112 -10.06 1.58 -14.67
CA ASP A 112 -8.66 1.16 -14.69
C ASP A 112 -8.52 -0.35 -14.59
N THR A 113 -9.43 -1.03 -13.86
CA THR A 113 -9.45 -2.50 -13.80
C THR A 113 -9.78 -3.16 -15.13
N LYS A 114 -10.42 -2.48 -16.09
CA LYS A 114 -10.71 -3.07 -17.40
C LYS A 114 -9.42 -3.34 -18.20
N ARG A 115 -8.36 -2.55 -17.99
CA ARG A 115 -7.02 -2.83 -18.57
C ARG A 115 -6.30 -4.00 -17.91
N LEU A 116 -6.52 -4.23 -16.61
CA LEU A 116 -5.90 -5.34 -15.87
C LEU A 116 -6.69 -6.66 -15.97
N LYS A 117 -8.01 -6.59 -16.21
CA LYS A 117 -8.88 -7.77 -16.37
C LYS A 117 -8.65 -8.52 -17.68
N ASP A 118 -8.11 -7.86 -18.69
CA ASP A 118 -7.65 -8.52 -19.91
C ASP A 118 -6.38 -9.36 -19.66
N GLU A 119 -5.68 -9.13 -18.54
CA GLU A 119 -4.43 -9.85 -18.20
C GLU A 119 -4.55 -10.83 -17.00
N ASN A 120 -5.47 -10.64 -16.03
CA ASN A 120 -5.47 -11.43 -14.79
C ASN A 120 -6.87 -11.90 -14.33
N ARG A 121 -7.49 -12.84 -15.07
CA ARG A 121 -8.54 -13.71 -14.51
C ARG A 121 -7.92 -14.67 -13.48
N ARG A 122 -7.87 -14.28 -12.21
CA ARG A 122 -7.88 -15.15 -11.00
C ARG A 122 -7.37 -14.33 -9.82
N THR A 123 -8.19 -14.14 -8.78
CA THR A 123 -7.77 -14.22 -7.35
C THR A 123 -8.97 -13.92 -6.44
N ASP A 124 -9.80 -14.95 -6.21
CA ASP A 124 -10.52 -15.09 -4.93
C ASP A 124 -9.62 -15.95 -4.03
N GLU A 125 -8.58 -15.36 -3.42
CA GLU A 125 -7.73 -16.10 -2.48
C GLU A 125 -7.49 -15.32 -1.19
N LYS A 126 -7.63 -16.05 -0.09
CA LYS A 126 -7.61 -15.60 1.30
C LYS A 126 -6.29 -14.90 1.64
N GLU A 127 -6.36 -13.59 1.87
CA GLU A 127 -5.23 -12.76 2.28
C GLU A 127 -4.84 -13.00 3.75
N THR A 128 -3.56 -13.29 3.98
CA THR A 128 -2.98 -13.35 5.33
C THR A 128 -1.88 -12.31 5.45
N GLY A 129 -2.18 -11.23 6.18
CA GLY A 129 -1.19 -10.30 6.73
C GLY A 129 -0.92 -9.06 5.89
N GLU A 130 -1.59 -7.95 6.24
CA GLU A 130 -1.20 -6.62 5.80
C GLU A 130 -0.45 -5.85 6.89
N LYS A 131 0.58 -5.07 6.53
CA LYS A 131 1.27 -4.13 7.43
C LYS A 131 1.24 -2.75 6.78
N ARG A 132 0.70 -1.74 7.47
CA ARG A 132 0.60 -0.38 6.90
C ARG A 132 1.55 0.62 7.55
N LEU A 133 2.10 1.50 6.72
CA LEU A 133 3.23 2.38 7.00
C LEU A 133 2.86 3.80 6.53
N ILE A 134 2.98 4.87 7.33
CA ILE A 134 2.68 6.24 6.88
C ILE A 134 3.94 6.96 6.34
N PRO A 135 4.01 7.41 5.07
CA PRO A 135 4.93 8.48 4.67
C PRO A 135 4.24 9.66 3.97
N GLU A 136 4.68 10.89 4.21
CA GLU A 136 4.41 12.00 3.30
C GLU A 136 5.25 11.83 2.04
N THR A 137 4.58 11.75 0.88
CA THR A 137 5.12 11.80 -0.48
C THR A 137 6.61 11.45 -0.61
N PRO A 138 6.98 10.17 -0.47
CA PRO A 138 8.31 9.76 -0.85
C PRO A 138 8.38 9.71 -2.37
N SER A 139 9.43 10.29 -2.96
CA SER A 139 9.92 9.82 -4.26
C SER A 139 9.93 8.28 -4.22
N PRO A 140 9.40 7.57 -5.24
CA PRO A 140 9.35 6.10 -5.23
C PRO A 140 10.70 5.47 -4.87
N THR A 141 11.80 6.08 -5.31
CA THR A 141 13.16 5.67 -4.98
C THR A 141 13.47 5.74 -3.47
N ARG A 142 12.95 6.76 -2.77
CA ARG A 142 13.12 6.94 -1.31
C ARG A 142 12.21 6.00 -0.50
N PHE A 143 11.03 5.69 -1.04
CA PHE A 143 10.11 4.68 -0.49
C PHE A 143 10.71 3.27 -0.56
N LEU A 144 11.24 2.87 -1.71
CA LEU A 144 11.83 1.56 -1.94
C LEU A 144 13.07 1.31 -1.07
N LYS A 145 13.93 2.33 -0.88
CA LYS A 145 15.08 2.25 0.04
C LYS A 145 14.66 1.99 1.50
N ASN A 146 13.50 2.51 1.92
CA ASN A 146 12.98 2.28 3.27
C ASN A 146 12.39 0.87 3.43
N ILE A 147 11.83 0.27 2.37
CA ILE A 147 11.27 -1.09 2.41
C ILE A 147 12.32 -2.15 2.79
N GLU A 148 13.59 -2.02 2.40
CA GLU A 148 14.66 -2.96 2.82
C GLU A 148 14.81 -3.06 4.36
N LYS A 149 14.73 -1.92 5.05
CA LYS A 149 14.76 -1.87 6.52
C LYS A 149 13.58 -2.62 7.13
N TYR A 150 12.42 -2.63 6.45
CA TYR A 150 11.22 -3.35 6.87
C TYR A 150 11.27 -4.84 6.53
N LYS A 151 11.83 -5.25 5.38
CA LYS A 151 12.04 -6.67 5.04
C LYS A 151 12.85 -7.41 6.11
N LYS A 152 13.90 -6.78 6.67
CA LYS A 152 14.69 -7.37 7.78
C LYS A 152 13.85 -7.59 9.06
N ARG A 153 12.95 -6.67 9.40
CA ARG A 153 12.03 -6.79 10.54
C ARG A 153 10.90 -7.82 10.31
N LEU A 154 10.63 -8.18 9.04
CA LEU A 154 9.63 -9.20 8.67
C LEU A 154 10.16 -10.63 8.78
N LYS A 155 11.48 -10.85 8.67
CA LYS A 155 12.11 -12.18 8.80
C LYS A 155 12.43 -12.59 10.24
N GLN A 156 12.19 -11.72 11.22
CA GLN A 156 12.48 -11.94 12.65
C GLN A 156 11.22 -12.17 13.51
N GLN A 157 10.04 -12.34 12.89
CA GLN A 157 8.74 -12.59 13.54
C GLN A 157 7.98 -13.64 12.74
#